data_AF-A0A0S1XAY9-F1
#
_entry.id   AF-A0A0S1XAY9-F1
#
_cell.length_a   1.000
_cell.length_b   1.000
_cell.length_c   1.000
_cell.angle_alpha   90.00
_cell.angle_beta   90.00
_cell.angle_gamma   90.00
#
_symmetry.space_group_name_H-M   'P 1'
#
loop_
_entity.id
_entity.type
_entity.pdbx_description
1 polymer ?
#
loop_
_entity_poly.entity_id
_entity_poly.type
_entity_poly.pdbx_seq_one_letter_code
_entity_poly.pdbx_strand_id
1 'polypeptide(L)'
;MKLIYEREIDTESIVVSPRPVWKCRTCPVYGKSPSCPPYAPSWKESKEWIKHFKKALLLKFQLDYEDFEEEKRKVLLYLLQKEEELFRKGSPYVLALFPGNCNLCEVCEFEKSKQCKMPTKVRPSIDAIGIELSKIVDLNFGESVLYGLILVG
;
A
#
# COMPACT_ATOMS: atom_id res chain seq x y z
N MET A 1 -3.43 15.87 -5.26
CA MET A 1 -2.23 15.03 -5.10
C MET A 1 -1.35 15.25 -6.31
N LYS A 2 -0.02 15.15 -6.17
CA LYS A 2 0.91 15.25 -7.30
C LYS A 2 1.88 14.06 -7.28
N LEU A 3 1.92 13.29 -8.38
CA LEU A 3 2.97 12.29 -8.57
C LEU A 3 4.31 13.01 -8.76
N ILE A 4 5.27 12.74 -7.88
CA ILE A 4 6.61 13.32 -7.92
C ILE A 4 7.54 12.47 -8.77
N TYR A 5 7.51 11.15 -8.55
CA TYR A 5 8.21 10.20 -9.40
C TYR A 5 7.57 8.83 -9.35
N GLU A 6 7.85 8.05 -10.39
CA GLU A 6 7.66 6.61 -10.49
C GLU A 6 9.03 6.02 -10.85
N ARG A 7 9.49 5.02 -10.09
CA ARG A 7 10.78 4.36 -10.31
C ARG A 7 10.62 2.86 -10.20
N GLU A 8 11.24 2.13 -11.12
CA GLU A 8 11.38 0.68 -11.00
C GLU A 8 12.46 0.36 -9.97
N ILE A 9 12.20 -0.63 -9.12
CA ILE A 9 13.14 -1.20 -8.15
C ILE A 9 13.15 -2.72 -8.29
N ASP A 10 14.26 -3.34 -7.90
CA ASP A 10 14.34 -4.78 -7.76
C ASP A 10 13.65 -5.23 -6.48
N THR A 11 12.84 -6.28 -6.54
CA THR A 11 12.14 -6.82 -5.36
C THR A 11 13.11 -7.44 -4.35
N GLU A 12 14.30 -7.84 -4.78
CA GLU A 12 15.38 -8.30 -3.88
C GLU A 12 15.82 -7.21 -2.90
N SER A 13 15.63 -5.93 -3.25
CA SER A 13 15.92 -4.79 -2.36
C SER A 13 14.85 -4.56 -1.29
N ILE A 14 13.68 -5.20 -1.41
CA ILE A 14 12.56 -5.01 -0.48
C ILE A 14 12.79 -5.83 0.79
N VAL A 15 13.05 -5.13 1.90
CA VAL A 15 13.17 -5.75 3.21
C VAL A 15 11.78 -5.92 3.84
N VAL A 16 11.41 -7.17 4.13
CA VAL A 16 10.19 -7.51 4.88
C VAL A 16 10.54 -7.97 6.29
N SER A 17 9.91 -7.37 7.30
CA SER A 17 10.15 -7.67 8.71
C SER A 17 8.89 -7.43 9.56
N PRO A 18 8.88 -7.88 10.82
CA PRO A 18 7.76 -7.59 11.72
C PRO A 18 7.70 -6.12 12.16
N ARG A 19 8.73 -5.28 11.95
CA ARG A 19 8.80 -3.92 12.53
C ARG A 19 7.63 -3.03 12.10
N PRO A 20 7.27 -2.92 10.81
CA PRO A 20 6.14 -2.07 10.40
C PRO A 20 4.80 -2.60 10.94
N VAL A 21 4.63 -3.93 10.98
CA VAL A 21 3.43 -4.57 11.54
C VAL A 21 3.27 -4.27 13.03
N TRP A 22 4.36 -4.29 13.81
CA TRP A 22 4.32 -3.89 15.22
C TRP A 22 3.96 -2.42 15.39
N LYS A 23 4.43 -1.54 14.50
CA LYS A 23 4.01 -0.13 14.48
C LYS A 23 2.53 0.03 14.13
N CYS A 24 1.99 -0.80 13.23
CA CYS A 24 0.54 -0.80 12.94
C CYS A 24 -0.30 -1.07 14.19
N ARG A 25 0.17 -1.88 15.16
CA ARG A 25 -0.60 -2.18 16.39
C ARG A 25 -0.82 -0.98 17.29
N THR A 26 -0.05 0.09 17.12
CA THR A 26 -0.24 1.37 17.83
C THR A 26 -0.99 2.40 16.98
N CYS A 27 -1.52 2.02 15.81
CA CYS A 27 -2.27 2.91 14.94
C CYS A 27 -3.72 3.07 15.42
N PRO A 28 -4.30 4.29 15.46
CA PRO A 28 -5.70 4.52 15.88
C PRO A 28 -6.75 3.76 15.05
N VAL A 29 -6.38 3.35 13.84
CA VAL A 29 -7.23 2.61 12.90
C VAL A 29 -6.78 1.15 12.69
N TYR A 30 -5.95 0.62 13.58
CA TYR A 30 -5.54 -0.79 13.55
C TYR A 30 -6.75 -1.74 13.53
N GLY A 31 -6.73 -2.71 12.61
CA GLY A 31 -7.80 -3.71 12.48
C GLY A 31 -9.15 -3.16 12.01
N LYS A 32 -9.27 -1.88 11.61
CA LYS A 32 -10.55 -1.29 11.17
C LYS A 32 -10.89 -1.54 9.69
N SER A 33 -9.93 -2.00 8.89
CA SER A 33 -10.13 -2.27 7.46
C SER A 33 -9.47 -3.58 7.02
N PRO A 34 -9.88 -4.19 5.88
CA PRO A 34 -9.23 -5.38 5.34
C PRO A 34 -7.77 -5.15 4.94
N SER A 35 -7.39 -3.90 4.73
CA SER A 35 -6.02 -3.46 4.38
C SER A 35 -5.05 -3.56 5.57
N CYS A 36 -5.57 -3.71 6.80
CA CYS A 36 -4.79 -3.72 8.04
C CYS A 36 -4.57 -5.14 8.57
N PRO A 37 -3.52 -5.38 9.39
CA PRO A 37 -3.42 -6.62 10.15
C PRO A 37 -4.56 -6.70 11.17
N PRO A 38 -5.03 -7.92 11.54
CA PRO A 38 -4.55 -9.22 11.05
C PRO A 38 -5.24 -9.69 9.74
N TYR A 39 -5.97 -8.81 9.05
CA TYR A 39 -6.78 -9.16 7.88
C TYR A 39 -6.01 -9.11 6.56
N ALA A 40 -4.95 -8.31 6.51
CA ALA A 40 -3.93 -8.38 5.46
C ALA A 40 -3.01 -9.61 5.67
N PRO A 41 -2.32 -10.10 4.62
CA PRO A 41 -1.32 -11.15 4.76
C PRO A 41 -0.30 -10.84 5.86
N SER A 42 0.12 -11.86 6.60
CA SER A 42 1.15 -11.69 7.61
C SER A 42 2.50 -11.36 6.95
N TRP A 43 3.37 -10.62 7.65
CA TRP A 43 4.72 -10.32 7.14
C TRP A 43 5.53 -11.58 6.76
N LYS A 44 5.21 -12.74 7.35
CA LYS A 44 5.84 -14.02 6.99
C LYS A 44 5.37 -14.50 5.61
N GLU A 45 4.06 -14.50 5.38
CA GLU A 45 3.48 -14.82 4.07
C GLU A 45 3.95 -13.81 3.02
N SER A 46 3.96 -12.53 3.35
CA SER A 46 4.40 -11.47 2.46
C SER A 46 5.88 -11.57 2.08
N LYS A 47 6.73 -12.00 3.02
CA LYS A 47 8.15 -12.27 2.74
C LYS A 47 8.35 -13.37 1.71
N GLU A 48 7.50 -14.39 1.70
CA GLU A 48 7.54 -15.42 0.67
C GLU A 48 6.91 -14.93 -0.63
N TRP A 49 5.72 -14.33 -0.54
CA TRP A 49 4.94 -13.83 -1.67
C TRP A 49 5.71 -12.84 -2.55
N ILE A 50 6.46 -11.89 -1.97
CA ILE A 50 7.21 -10.87 -2.73
C ILE A 50 8.32 -11.49 -3.61
N LYS A 51 8.86 -12.67 -3.26
CA LYS A 51 9.89 -13.34 -4.06
C LYS A 51 9.40 -13.82 -5.42
N HIS A 52 8.09 -13.92 -5.61
CA HIS A 52 7.48 -14.33 -6.87
C HIS A 52 7.35 -13.17 -7.87
N PHE A 53 7.83 -11.99 -7.50
CA PHE A 53 7.93 -10.81 -8.36
C PHE A 53 9.41 -10.47 -8.56
N LYS A 54 9.78 -10.01 -9.76
CA LYS A 54 11.16 -9.57 -10.05
C LYS A 54 11.34 -8.06 -9.89
N LYS A 55 10.28 -7.29 -10.15
CA LYS A 55 10.31 -5.84 -10.14
C LYS A 55 9.16 -5.27 -9.34
N ALA A 56 9.33 -4.06 -8.87
CA ALA A 56 8.24 -3.27 -8.33
C ALA A 56 8.36 -1.82 -8.81
N LEU A 57 7.24 -1.14 -8.93
CA LEU A 57 7.20 0.31 -9.12
C LEU A 57 7.02 0.97 -7.76
N LEU A 58 7.95 1.85 -7.42
CA LEU A 58 7.86 2.75 -6.28
C LEU A 58 7.37 4.12 -6.77
N LEU A 59 6.28 4.59 -6.18
CA LEU A 59 5.65 5.85 -6.54
C LEU A 59 5.66 6.78 -5.33
N LYS A 60 6.15 8.02 -5.51
CA LYS A 60 6.12 9.06 -4.49
C LYS A 60 5.09 10.13 -4.86
N PHE A 61 4.16 10.40 -3.96
CA PHE A 61 3.11 11.39 -4.14
C PHE A 61 3.30 12.51 -3.14
N GLN A 62 3.27 13.76 -3.59
CA GLN A 62 3.10 14.93 -2.73
C GLN A 62 1.62 15.16 -2.51
N LEU A 63 1.27 15.45 -1.26
CA LEU A 63 -0.09 15.73 -0.84
C LEU A 63 -0.27 17.19 -0.47
N ASP A 64 -1.48 17.68 -0.68
CA ASP A 64 -2.00 18.79 0.11
C ASP A 64 -2.49 18.24 1.47
N TYR A 65 -2.05 18.82 2.58
CA TYR A 65 -2.41 18.35 3.91
C TYR A 65 -3.71 18.97 4.43
N GLU A 66 -4.22 20.04 3.81
CA GLU A 66 -5.50 20.64 4.19
C GLU A 66 -6.65 19.65 3.99
N ASP A 67 -6.54 18.77 2.99
CA ASP A 67 -7.51 17.70 2.70
C ASP A 67 -6.82 16.33 2.56
N PHE A 68 -6.07 15.95 3.60
CA PHE A 68 -5.26 14.72 3.60
C PHE A 68 -6.06 13.45 3.23
N GLU A 69 -7.30 13.31 3.71
CA GLU A 69 -8.09 12.10 3.46
C GLU A 69 -8.53 11.98 2.00
N GLU A 70 -9.00 13.06 1.38
CA GLU A 70 -9.32 13.07 -0.05
C GLU A 70 -8.07 12.89 -0.90
N GLU A 71 -6.97 13.54 -0.53
CA GLU A 71 -5.69 13.41 -1.22
C GLU A 71 -5.14 11.99 -1.17
N LYS A 72 -5.22 11.34 0.00
CA LYS A 72 -4.91 9.92 0.15
C LYS A 72 -5.85 9.04 -0.68
N ARG A 73 -7.14 9.34 -0.73
CA ARG A 73 -8.12 8.58 -1.54
C ARG A 73 -7.77 8.63 -3.01
N LYS A 74 -7.40 9.81 -3.54
CA LYS A 74 -6.91 9.95 -4.91
C LYS A 74 -5.65 9.11 -5.13
N VAL A 75 -4.73 9.02 -4.17
CA VAL A 75 -3.54 8.15 -4.27
C VAL A 75 -3.93 6.68 -4.40
N LEU A 76 -4.87 6.20 -3.57
CA LEU A 76 -5.34 4.81 -3.67
C LEU A 76 -5.97 4.51 -5.03
N LEU A 77 -6.81 5.43 -5.53
CA LEU A 77 -7.45 5.29 -6.85
C LEU A 77 -6.44 5.32 -7.99
N TYR A 78 -5.42 6.19 -7.92
CA TYR A 78 -4.34 6.23 -8.89
C TYR A 78 -3.59 4.88 -8.95
N LEU A 79 -3.25 4.31 -7.79
CA LEU A 79 -2.56 3.03 -7.71
C LEU A 79 -3.39 1.90 -8.31
N LEU A 80 -4.70 1.87 -8.07
CA LEU A 80 -5.62 0.90 -8.67
C LEU A 80 -5.73 1.05 -10.18
N GLN A 81 -5.82 2.28 -10.67
CA GLN A 81 -5.84 2.54 -12.11
C GLN A 81 -4.54 2.07 -12.77
N LYS A 82 -3.38 2.37 -12.16
CA LYS A 82 -2.08 1.93 -12.66
C LYS A 82 -1.93 0.41 -12.65
N GLU A 83 -2.42 -0.27 -11.60
CA GLU A 83 -2.51 -1.72 -11.54
C GLU A 83 -3.33 -2.27 -12.72
N GLU A 84 -4.52 -1.72 -12.99
CA GLU A 84 -5.37 -2.13 -14.11
C GLU A 84 -4.69 -1.91 -15.47
N GLU A 85 -3.99 -0.79 -15.66
CA GLU A 85 -3.24 -0.49 -16.88
C GLU A 85 -2.11 -1.52 -17.12
N LEU A 86 -1.38 -1.89 -16.08
CA LEU A 86 -0.31 -2.89 -16.15
C LEU A 86 -0.87 -4.30 -16.39
N PHE A 87 -2.00 -4.62 -15.77
CA PHE A 87 -2.70 -5.88 -16.02
C PHE A 87 -3.06 -6.02 -17.49
N ARG A 88 -3.64 -4.98 -18.09
CA ARG A 88 -3.99 -4.93 -19.53
C ARG A 88 -2.76 -5.01 -20.45
N LYS A 89 -1.57 -4.66 -19.96
CA LYS A 89 -0.29 -4.75 -20.69
C LYS A 89 0.40 -6.11 -20.58
N GLY A 90 -0.23 -7.09 -19.90
CA GLY A 90 0.25 -8.46 -19.84
C GLY A 90 0.93 -8.87 -18.54
N SER A 91 0.73 -8.11 -17.45
CA SER A 91 1.17 -8.50 -16.09
C SER A 91 -0.02 -9.06 -15.30
N PRO A 92 -0.40 -10.35 -15.44
CA PRO A 92 -1.65 -10.89 -14.89
C PRO A 92 -1.71 -10.92 -13.36
N TYR A 93 -0.56 -10.87 -12.68
CA TYR A 93 -0.45 -10.91 -11.22
C TYR A 93 -0.02 -9.56 -10.61
N VAL A 94 -0.03 -8.48 -11.41
CA VAL A 94 0.31 -7.15 -10.90
C VAL A 94 -0.57 -6.79 -9.70
N LEU A 95 0.03 -6.22 -8.66
CA LEU A 95 -0.72 -5.83 -7.48
C LEU A 95 -0.16 -4.57 -6.83
N ALA A 96 -1.02 -3.58 -6.63
CA ALA A 96 -0.75 -2.38 -5.87
C ALA A 96 -0.81 -2.63 -4.36
N LEU A 97 0.00 -1.86 -3.64
CA LEU A 97 0.08 -1.81 -2.18
C LEU A 97 -0.13 -0.37 -1.74
N PHE A 98 -0.98 -0.19 -0.72
CA PHE A 98 -1.43 1.12 -0.31
C PHE A 98 -0.50 1.79 0.72
N PRO A 99 -0.32 3.12 0.66
CA PRO A 99 0.27 3.90 1.73
C PRO A 99 -0.68 4.00 2.93
N GLY A 100 -0.59 3.04 3.84
CA GLY A 100 -1.46 2.97 5.02
C GLY A 100 -2.83 2.35 4.73
N ASN A 101 -3.78 2.51 5.67
CA ASN A 101 -5.10 1.88 5.57
C ASN A 101 -5.92 2.43 4.39
N CYS A 102 -6.78 1.58 3.83
CA CYS A 102 -7.79 1.99 2.86
C CYS A 102 -8.75 3.05 3.43
N ASN A 103 -9.09 4.06 2.62
CA ASN A 103 -10.09 5.10 2.92
C ASN A 103 -11.05 5.38 1.73
N LEU A 104 -11.26 4.37 0.87
CA LEU A 104 -12.11 4.49 -0.32
C LEU A 104 -13.59 4.71 0.00
N CYS A 105 -14.06 4.24 1.15
CA CYS A 105 -15.40 4.53 1.66
C CYS A 105 -15.33 5.70 2.65
N GLU A 106 -16.38 6.52 2.72
CA GLU A 106 -16.54 7.50 3.80
C GLU A 106 -16.62 6.80 5.17
N VAL A 107 -17.39 5.71 5.24
CA VAL A 107 -17.51 4.86 6.43
C VAL A 107 -17.18 3.41 6.08
N CYS A 108 -16.22 2.83 6.78
CA CYS A 108 -15.78 1.45 6.52
C CYS A 108 -16.68 0.44 7.26
N GLU A 109 -17.61 -0.18 6.54
CA GLU A 109 -18.51 -1.21 7.09
C GLU A 109 -17.80 -2.48 7.58
N PHE A 110 -16.56 -2.70 7.12
CA PHE A 110 -15.76 -3.85 7.53
C PHE A 110 -15.56 -3.90 9.05
N GLU A 111 -15.50 -2.76 9.73
CA GLU A 111 -15.35 -2.72 11.19
C GLU A 111 -16.48 -3.47 11.91
N LYS A 112 -17.72 -3.33 11.38
CA LYS A 112 -18.94 -3.93 11.94
C LYS A 112 -19.19 -5.34 11.41
N SER A 113 -19.14 -5.51 10.09
CA SER A 113 -19.59 -6.75 9.44
C SER A 113 -18.47 -7.74 9.14
N LYS A 114 -17.21 -7.31 9.23
CA LYS A 114 -16.03 -8.02 8.70
C LYS A 114 -16.13 -8.34 7.21
N GLN A 115 -16.97 -7.61 6.48
CA GLN A 115 -17.15 -7.77 5.04
C GLN A 115 -16.87 -6.44 4.33
N CYS A 116 -15.92 -6.45 3.40
CA CYS A 116 -15.63 -5.29 2.58
C CYS A 116 -16.70 -5.15 1.48
N LYS A 117 -17.26 -3.95 1.31
CA LYS A 117 -18.18 -3.65 0.20
C LYS A 117 -17.46 -3.49 -1.15
N MET A 118 -16.14 -3.36 -1.16
CA MET A 118 -15.31 -3.16 -2.36
C MET A 118 -14.11 -4.13 -2.39
N PRO A 119 -14.35 -5.46 -2.32
CA PRO A 119 -13.27 -6.44 -2.17
C PRO A 119 -12.30 -6.44 -3.36
N THR A 120 -12.76 -6.06 -4.55
CA THR A 120 -11.93 -5.96 -5.75
C THR A 120 -10.99 -4.75 -5.75
N LYS A 121 -11.23 -3.75 -4.89
CA LYS A 121 -10.46 -2.49 -4.83
C LYS A 121 -9.57 -2.38 -3.61
N VAL A 122 -9.90 -3.01 -2.49
CA VAL A 122 -9.04 -2.94 -1.30
C VAL A 122 -7.70 -3.63 -1.57
N ARG A 123 -6.60 -3.01 -1.16
CA ARG A 123 -5.25 -3.61 -1.20
C ARG A 123 -4.62 -3.59 0.19
N PRO A 124 -3.70 -4.52 0.48
CA PRO A 124 -2.91 -4.47 1.71
C PRO A 124 -2.14 -3.15 1.82
N SER A 125 -2.03 -2.64 3.03
CA SER A 125 -1.08 -1.56 3.33
C SER A 125 0.35 -2.09 3.27
N ILE A 126 1.30 -1.29 2.77
CA ILE A 126 2.74 -1.58 2.76
C ILE A 126 3.24 -1.95 4.17
N ASP A 127 2.86 -1.17 5.17
CA ASP A 127 3.25 -1.42 6.57
C ASP A 127 2.55 -2.66 7.15
N ALA A 128 1.32 -2.92 6.73
CA ALA A 128 0.54 -4.06 7.23
C ALA A 128 1.16 -5.41 6.84
N ILE A 129 1.84 -5.45 5.70
CA ILE A 129 2.54 -6.64 5.20
C ILE A 129 4.04 -6.65 5.56
N GLY A 130 4.51 -5.66 6.31
CA GLY A 130 5.86 -5.64 6.90
C GLY A 130 6.97 -5.13 5.99
N ILE A 131 6.67 -4.44 4.89
CA ILE A 131 7.71 -3.82 4.05
C ILE A 131 8.33 -2.62 4.77
N GLU A 132 9.65 -2.61 4.92
CA GLU A 132 10.40 -1.48 5.50
C GLU A 132 10.72 -0.43 4.41
N LEU A 133 9.83 0.56 4.21
CA LEU A 133 10.05 1.63 3.22
C LEU A 133 11.39 2.37 3.40
N SER A 134 11.85 2.55 4.64
CA SER A 134 13.15 3.17 4.96
C SER A 134 14.37 2.44 4.40
N LYS A 135 14.21 1.20 3.91
CA LYS A 135 15.28 0.43 3.24
C LYS A 135 15.30 0.64 1.72
N ILE A 136 14.25 1.25 1.18
CA ILE A 136 14.05 1.49 -0.25
C ILE A 136 14.24 2.97 -0.57
N VAL A 137 13.82 3.86 0.33
CA VAL A 137 13.90 5.31 0.18
C VAL A 137 14.39 5.98 1.45
N ASP A 138 15.02 7.14 1.29
CA ASP A 138 15.26 8.06 2.41
C ASP A 138 13.95 8.77 2.77
N LEU A 139 13.52 8.61 4.02
CA LEU A 139 12.24 9.12 4.53
C LEU A 139 12.46 10.46 5.21
N ASN A 140 12.02 11.55 4.56
CA ASN A 140 11.97 12.86 5.17
C ASN A 140 10.61 13.09 5.84
N PHE A 141 10.55 13.00 7.17
CA PHE A 141 9.31 13.19 7.93
C PHE A 141 8.78 14.64 7.94
N GLY A 142 9.55 15.61 7.41
CA GLY A 142 9.08 16.97 7.18
C GLY A 142 8.32 17.13 5.87
N GLU A 143 8.27 16.10 5.02
CA GLU A 143 7.55 16.14 3.75
C GLU A 143 6.14 15.56 3.85
N SER A 144 5.19 16.27 3.27
CA SER A 144 3.81 15.83 3.08
C SER A 144 3.71 14.87 1.90
N VAL A 145 4.21 13.64 2.07
CA VAL A 145 4.28 12.64 0.99
C VAL A 145 3.72 11.28 1.37
N LEU A 146 3.22 10.55 0.39
CA LEU A 146 2.87 9.13 0.50
C LEU A 146 3.66 8.32 -0.53
N TYR A 147 3.98 7.08 -0.17
CA TYR A 147 4.66 6.14 -1.04
C TYR A 147 3.76 4.95 -1.36
N GLY A 148 3.46 4.76 -2.65
CA GLY A 148 2.82 3.56 -3.15
C GLY A 148 3.85 2.57 -3.69
N LEU A 149 3.50 1.29 -3.66
CA LEU A 149 4.26 0.23 -4.33
C LEU A 149 3.33 -0.56 -5.25
N ILE A 150 3.81 -0.97 -6.40
CA ILE A 150 3.11 -1.91 -7.29
C ILE A 150 4.07 -3.05 -7.59
N LEU A 151 3.74 -4.27 -7.18
CA LEU A 151 4.52 -5.46 -7.48
C LEU A 151 4.24 -5.87 -8.94
N VAL A 152 5.30 -6.06 -9.72
CA VAL A 152 5.23 -6.39 -11.15
C VAL A 152 6.04 -7.66 -11.41
N GLY A 153 5.38 -8.64 -12.02
CA GLY A 153 5.95 -9.95 -12.38
C GLY A 153 6.34 -10.00 -13.84
#